data_AF-A0A846Q8K2-F1
#
_entry.id   AF-A0A846Q8K2-F1
#
_cell.length_a   1.000
_cell.length_b   1.000
_cell.length_c   1.000
_cell.angle_alpha   90.00
_cell.angle_beta   90.00
_cell.angle_gamma   90.00
#
_symmetry.space_group_name_H-M   'P 1'
#
loop_
_entity.id
_entity.type
_entity.pdbx_description
1 polymer ?
#
loop_
_entity_poly.entity_id
_entity_poly.type
_entity_poly.pdbx_seq_one_letter_code
_entity_poly.pdbx_strand_id
1 'polypeptide(L)'
;GSCTNGRMEDLRQVSSLLNGKKIHPRTRCVIIPASQEIYLDALREGLIEVFLHAGAIVANPTCGACYGGHLGVLAANETCLSTTNRNFVGRMGSAKSKVYLASPYT
;
A
#
# COMPACT_ATOMS: atom_id res chain seq x y z
N GLY A 1 0.85 -3.09 0.24
CA GLY A 1 1.31 -4.46 0.54
C GLY A 1 0.11 -5.33 0.86
N SER A 2 0.22 -6.63 0.61
CA SER A 2 -0.83 -7.63 0.77
C SER A 2 -0.22 -8.98 1.20
N CYS A 3 -1.00 -10.04 1.37
CA CYS A 3 -0.41 -11.37 1.59
C CYS A 3 0.38 -11.91 0.37
N THR A 4 0.24 -11.28 -0.80
CA THR A 4 0.97 -11.65 -2.03
C THR A 4 2.17 -10.74 -2.33
N ASN A 5 2.30 -9.59 -1.65
CA ASN A 5 3.30 -8.55 -1.94
C ASN A 5 3.62 -7.73 -0.68
N GLY A 6 4.72 -6.98 -0.65
CA GLY A 6 5.15 -6.21 0.52
C GLY A 6 6.27 -6.91 1.31
N ARG A 7 7.04 -7.76 0.62
CA ARG A 7 8.32 -8.28 1.09
C ARG A 7 9.39 -7.18 1.00
N MET A 8 10.58 -7.43 1.56
CA MET A 8 11.67 -6.47 1.51
C MET A 8 12.03 -6.04 0.08
N GLU A 9 12.04 -6.97 -0.88
CA GLU A 9 12.30 -6.65 -2.29
C GLU A 9 11.30 -5.66 -2.87
N ASP A 10 10.00 -5.81 -2.56
CA ASP A 10 8.95 -4.90 -2.99
C ASP A 10 9.14 -3.51 -2.36
N LEU A 11 9.43 -3.47 -1.06
CA LEU A 11 9.63 -2.22 -0.33
C LEU A 11 10.86 -1.46 -0.82
N ARG A 12 11.97 -2.14 -1.09
CA ARG A 12 13.18 -1.52 -1.65
C ARG A 12 12.92 -0.94 -3.04
N GLN A 13 12.18 -1.64 -3.90
CA GLN A 13 11.79 -1.13 -5.22
C GLN A 13 10.94 0.14 -5.10
N VAL A 14 9.89 0.10 -4.28
CA VAL A 14 9.01 1.26 -4.06
C VAL A 14 9.79 2.44 -3.44
N SER A 15 10.71 2.16 -2.51
CA SER A 15 11.54 3.19 -1.87
C SER A 15 12.44 3.88 -2.89
N SER A 16 13.07 3.12 -3.78
CA SER A 16 13.88 3.67 -4.89
C SER A 16 13.04 4.59 -5.80
N LEU A 17 11.80 4.20 -6.11
CA LEU A 17 10.91 5.00 -6.94
C LEU A 17 10.46 6.30 -6.26
N LEU A 18 10.19 6.25 -4.95
CA LEU A 18 9.66 7.37 -4.18
C LEU A 18 10.73 8.30 -3.59
N ASN A 19 11.99 7.88 -3.55
CA ASN A 19 13.07 8.68 -3.00
C ASN A 19 13.17 10.05 -3.70
N GLY A 20 13.13 11.12 -2.91
CA GLY A 20 13.13 12.50 -3.39
C GLY A 20 11.86 12.96 -4.12
N LYS A 21 10.80 12.13 -4.17
CA LYS A 21 9.52 12.46 -4.81
C LYS A 21 8.42 12.69 -3.77
N LYS A 22 7.28 13.21 -4.23
CA LYS A 22 6.06 13.36 -3.44
C LYS A 22 4.90 12.69 -4.16
N ILE A 23 4.07 11.99 -3.40
CA ILE A 23 2.81 11.46 -3.89
C ILE A 23 1.89 12.61 -4.25
N HIS A 24 1.14 12.45 -5.34
CA HIS A 24 0.20 13.46 -5.81
C HIS A 24 -0.83 13.79 -4.71
N PRO A 25 -1.14 15.07 -4.43
CA PRO A 25 -1.93 15.49 -3.26
C PRO A 25 -3.37 14.96 -3.24
N ARG A 26 -3.91 14.56 -4.39
CA ARG A 26 -5.23 13.92 -4.51
C ARG A 26 -5.22 12.39 -4.34
N THR A 27 -4.06 11.81 -4.02
CA THR A 27 -3.87 10.37 -3.93
C THR A 27 -3.41 10.00 -2.53
N ARG A 28 -4.11 9.09 -1.87
CA ARG A 28 -3.60 8.45 -0.65
C ARG A 28 -2.75 7.23 -1.04
N CYS A 29 -1.53 7.15 -0.53
CA CYS A 29 -0.70 5.97 -0.65
C CYS A 29 -0.61 5.29 0.72
N VAL A 30 -0.97 4.01 0.78
CA VAL A 30 -0.93 3.21 2.01
C VAL A 30 0.04 2.04 1.79
N ILE A 31 1.12 2.04 2.56
CA ILE A 31 2.14 1.00 2.52
C ILE A 31 1.98 0.15 3.77
N ILE A 32 1.86 -1.16 3.57
CA ILE A 32 1.68 -2.15 4.62
C ILE A 32 2.71 -3.25 4.38
N PRO A 33 3.77 -3.35 5.20
CA PRO A 33 4.73 -4.44 5.14
C PRO A 33 4.05 -5.80 5.41
N ALA A 34 4.55 -6.87 4.79
CA ALA A 34 3.91 -8.19 4.84
C ALA A 34 3.95 -8.85 6.23
N SER A 35 4.94 -8.53 7.06
CA SER A 35 5.09 -9.04 8.42
C SER A 35 5.78 -8.03 9.33
N GLN A 36 5.77 -8.29 10.64
CA GLN A 36 6.49 -7.47 11.63
C GLN A 36 7.99 -7.47 11.40
N GLU A 37 8.56 -8.62 11.04
CA GLU A 37 9.99 -8.75 10.70
C GLU A 37 10.35 -7.85 9.51
N ILE A 38 9.59 -7.92 8.41
CA ILE A 38 9.79 -7.07 7.24
C ILE A 38 9.63 -5.59 7.58
N TYR A 39 8.68 -5.24 8.45
CA TYR A 39 8.53 -3.86 8.91
C TYR A 39 9.81 -3.39 9.62
N LEU A 40 10.30 -4.18 10.58
CA LEU A 40 11.50 -3.84 11.36
C LEU A 40 12.74 -3.74 10.48
N ASP A 41 12.89 -4.61 9.49
CA ASP A 41 14.00 -4.56 8.54
C ASP A 41 13.91 -3.34 7.64
N ALA A 42 12.72 -3.01 7.12
CA ALA A 42 12.50 -1.80 6.35
C ALA A 42 12.75 -0.52 7.17
N LEU A 43 12.46 -0.55 8.48
CA LEU A 43 12.76 0.55 9.40
C LEU A 43 14.27 0.70 9.59
N ARG A 44 15.00 -0.40 9.84
CA ARG A 44 16.46 -0.40 9.99
C ARG A 44 17.18 0.07 8.73
N GLU A 45 16.65 -0.27 7.56
CA GLU A 45 17.17 0.19 6.26
C GLU A 45 16.77 1.63 5.89
N GLY A 46 15.94 2.30 6.70
CA GLY A 46 15.50 3.67 6.44
C GLY A 46 14.44 3.81 5.35
N LEU A 47 13.88 2.70 4.84
CA LEU A 47 12.85 2.73 3.79
C LEU A 47 11.56 3.41 4.28
N ILE A 48 11.24 3.22 5.56
CA ILE A 48 10.07 3.82 6.19
C ILE A 48 10.15 5.34 6.14
N GLU A 49 11.32 5.91 6.39
CA GLU A 49 11.54 7.36 6.32
C GLU A 49 11.31 7.90 4.90
N VAL A 50 11.82 7.19 3.88
CA VAL A 50 11.58 7.55 2.47
C VAL A 50 10.09 7.61 2.15
N PHE A 51 9.32 6.61 2.61
CA PHE A 51 7.88 6.58 2.40
C PHE A 51 7.15 7.75 3.07
N LEU A 52 7.51 8.06 4.32
CA LEU A 52 6.93 9.17 5.06
C LEU A 52 7.27 10.51 4.40
N HIS A 53 8.52 10.71 3.97
CA HIS A 53 8.90 11.91 3.21
C HIS A 53 8.13 12.01 1.90
N ALA A 54 7.84 10.90 1.21
CA ALA A 54 7.02 10.93 0.00
C ALA A 54 5.55 11.29 0.27
N GLY A 55 5.10 11.29 1.53
CA GLY A 55 3.71 11.53 1.92
C GLY A 55 2.86 10.25 1.95
N ALA A 56 3.49 9.08 1.98
CA ALA A 56 2.79 7.82 2.17
C ALA A 56 2.46 7.60 3.64
N ILE A 57 1.37 6.86 3.88
CA ILE A 57 1.02 6.35 5.21
C ILE A 57 1.58 4.94 5.32
N VAL A 58 2.46 4.72 6.30
CA VAL A 58 2.97 3.38 6.61
C VAL A 58 2.19 2.82 7.78
N ALA A 59 1.48 1.72 7.56
CA ALA A 59 0.68 1.07 8.60
C ALA A 59 1.31 -0.23 9.09
N ASN A 60 0.91 -0.66 10.29
CA ASN A 60 1.35 -1.93 10.86
C ASN A 60 0.95 -3.12 9.98
N PRO A 61 1.71 -4.22 10.00
CA PRO A 61 1.41 -5.42 9.22
C PRO A 61 0.00 -5.95 9.54
N THR A 62 -0.86 -5.96 8.53
CA THR A 62 -2.26 -6.39 8.60
C THR A 62 -2.82 -6.58 7.19
N CYS A 63 -4.01 -7.17 7.06
CA CYS A 63 -4.72 -7.23 5.79
C CYS A 63 -5.22 -5.86 5.31
N GLY A 64 -5.37 -4.87 6.21
CA GLY A 64 -5.84 -3.52 5.88
C GLY A 64 -7.09 -3.53 5.01
N ALA A 65 -7.09 -2.72 3.94
CA ALA A 65 -8.21 -2.61 3.02
C ALA A 65 -8.47 -3.87 2.17
N CYS A 66 -7.61 -4.90 2.21
CA CYS A 66 -7.73 -6.09 1.35
C CYS A 66 -9.08 -6.82 1.47
N TYR A 67 -9.72 -6.79 2.64
CA TYR A 67 -11.07 -7.33 2.84
C TYR A 67 -12.11 -6.23 3.17
N GLY A 68 -11.73 -4.96 3.03
CA GLY A 68 -12.61 -3.81 3.27
C GLY A 68 -12.88 -3.49 4.73
N GLY A 69 -12.11 -4.03 5.69
CA GLY A 69 -12.41 -3.87 7.11
C GLY A 69 -11.82 -2.64 7.78
N HIS A 70 -10.60 -2.22 7.40
CA HIS A 70 -9.91 -1.09 8.04
C HIS A 70 -8.73 -0.60 7.18
N LEU A 71 -8.11 0.53 7.54
CA LEU A 71 -6.89 1.06 6.92
C LEU A 71 -6.93 1.17 5.39
N GLY A 72 -7.62 2.21 4.89
CA GLY A 72 -7.69 2.54 3.47
C GLY A 72 -8.95 2.06 2.76
N VAL A 73 -10.02 1.73 3.51
CA VAL A 73 -11.33 1.33 2.99
C VAL A 73 -11.82 2.32 1.93
N LEU A 74 -12.31 1.80 0.81
CA LEU A 74 -12.74 2.61 -0.32
C LEU A 74 -14.17 3.13 -0.12
N ALA A 75 -14.34 4.43 -0.29
CA ALA A 75 -15.64 5.07 -0.36
C ALA A 75 -16.30 4.85 -1.74
N ALA A 76 -17.57 5.23 -1.85
CA ALA A 76 -18.28 5.15 -3.13
C ALA A 76 -17.58 6.01 -4.19
N ASN A 77 -17.45 5.48 -5.41
CA ASN A 77 -16.79 6.11 -6.56
C ASN A 77 -15.29 6.36 -6.42
N GLU A 78 -14.64 5.86 -5.36
CA GLU A 78 -13.18 5.87 -5.29
C GLU A 78 -12.57 4.80 -6.20
N THR A 79 -11.41 5.13 -6.77
CA THR A 79 -10.60 4.20 -7.55
C THR A 79 -9.30 3.90 -6.82
N CYS A 80 -8.94 2.63 -6.74
CA CYS A 80 -7.73 2.15 -6.10
C CYS A 80 -6.89 1.32 -7.05
N LEU A 81 -5.59 1.59 -7.07
CA LEU A 81 -4.57 0.69 -7.61
C LEU A 81 -3.99 -0.09 -6.44
N SER A 82 -4.02 -1.42 -6.50
CA SER A 82 -3.70 -2.30 -5.37
C SER A 82 -2.73 -3.40 -5.77
N THR A 83 -1.78 -3.67 -4.87
CA THR A 83 -0.86 -4.83 -4.95
C THR A 83 -1.48 -6.08 -4.29
N THR A 84 -2.80 -6.19 -4.25
CA THR A 84 -3.52 -7.40 -3.80
C THR A 84 -3.73 -8.34 -4.98
N ASN A 85 -4.25 -9.53 -4.72
CA ASN A 85 -4.62 -10.51 -5.75
C ASN A 85 -6.13 -10.58 -6.03
N ARG A 86 -6.93 -9.67 -5.47
CA ARG A 86 -8.40 -9.69 -5.55
C ARG A 86 -8.96 -8.29 -5.75
N ASN A 87 -9.88 -8.17 -6.69
CA ASN A 87 -10.52 -6.91 -7.10
C ASN A 87 -12.02 -7.03 -7.40
N PHE A 88 -12.71 -8.04 -6.86
CA PHE A 88 -14.15 -8.17 -7.07
C PHE A 88 -14.93 -6.99 -6.43
N VAL A 89 -16.17 -6.79 -6.87
CA VAL A 89 -17.02 -5.67 -6.43
C VAL A 89 -17.16 -5.63 -4.90
N GLY A 90 -16.90 -4.47 -4.30
CA GLY A 90 -16.98 -4.28 -2.84
C GLY A 90 -15.83 -4.90 -2.04
N ARG A 91 -14.81 -5.45 -2.71
CA ARG A 91 -13.70 -6.15 -2.02
C ARG A 91 -12.99 -5.30 -0.97
N MET A 92 -12.78 -4.03 -1.27
CA MET A 92 -11.99 -3.11 -0.43
C MET A 92 -12.84 -2.03 0.25
N GLY A 93 -14.17 -2.20 0.26
CA GLY A 93 -15.10 -1.22 0.83
C GLY A 93 -16.40 -1.13 0.04
N SER A 94 -16.74 0.05 -0.45
CA SER A 94 -17.98 0.29 -1.17
C SER A 94 -18.11 -0.60 -2.42
N ALA A 95 -19.31 -1.15 -2.65
CA ALA A 95 -19.66 -1.80 -3.91
C ALA A 95 -19.60 -0.86 -5.13
N LYS A 96 -19.58 0.47 -4.91
CA LYS A 96 -19.42 1.48 -5.96
C LYS A 96 -17.95 1.91 -6.18
N SER A 97 -16.99 1.27 -5.51
CA SER A 97 -15.56 1.52 -5.72
C SER A 97 -15.00 0.68 -6.89
N LYS A 98 -13.86 1.08 -7.42
CA LYS A 98 -13.14 0.35 -8.46
C LYS A 98 -11.74 -0.02 -7.98
N VAL A 99 -11.34 -1.26 -8.21
CA VAL A 99 -10.02 -1.78 -7.82
C VAL A 99 -9.31 -2.32 -9.06
N TYR A 100 -8.10 -1.80 -9.31
CA TYR A 100 -7.19 -2.26 -10.34
C TYR A 100 -6.02 -2.98 -9.66
N LEU A 101 -5.62 -4.13 -10.21
CA LEU A 101 -4.49 -4.89 -9.68
C LEU A 101 -3.22 -4.53 -10.45
N ALA A 102 -2.13 -4.33 -9.72
CA ALA A 102 -0.84 -4.02 -10.31
C ALA A 102 0.31 -4.58 -9.47
N SER A 103 1.50 -4.66 -10.08
CA SER A 103 2.72 -4.95 -9.34
C SER A 103 3.12 -3.74 -8.49
N PRO A 104 3.95 -3.92 -7.45
CA PRO A 104 4.48 -2.80 -6.67
C PRO A 104 5.27 -1.76 -7.47
N TYR A 105 5.72 -2.10 -8.67
CA TYR A 105 6.52 -1.23 -9.53
C TYR A 105 5.69 -0.34 -10.48
N THR A 106 4.41 -0.68 -10.69
CA THR A 106 3.52 0.03 -11.63
C THR A 106 2.82 1.20 -10.94
#